data_AF-A0A6J5E2M0-F1
#
_entry.id   AF-A0A6J5E2M0-F1
#
_cell.length_a   1.000
_cell.length_b   1.000
_cell.length_c   1.000
_cell.angle_alpha   90.00
_cell.angle_beta   90.00
_cell.angle_gamma   90.00
#
_symmetry.space_group_name_H-M   'P 1'
#
loop_
_entity.id
_entity.type
_entity.pdbx_description
1 polymer ?
#
loop_
_entity_poly.entity_id
_entity_poly.type
_entity_poly.pdbx_seq_one_letter_code
_entity_poly.pdbx_strand_id
1 'polypeptide(L)' 'MKNIRIASISPGLLNIREHHYAHRTHFKIVDVRYGEIAWNDHDGNLLFADARRTV' A
#
# COMPACT_ATOMS: atom_id res chain seq x y z
N MET A 1 9.47 -1.21 -6.21
CA MET A 1 8.38 -0.80 -7.13
C MET A 1 8.88 0.31 -8.06
N LYS A 2 8.48 0.32 -9.33
CA LYS A 2 8.83 1.33 -10.35
C LYS A 2 7.59 1.78 -11.13
N ASN A 3 7.67 2.99 -11.72
CA ASN A 3 6.57 3.62 -12.48
C ASN A 3 5.24 3.64 -11.69
N ILE A 4 5.29 4.22 -10.49
CA ILE A 4 4.14 4.26 -9.58
C ILE A 4 3.26 5.46 -9.90
N ARG A 5 1.95 5.26 -9.95
CA ARG A 5 0.94 6.32 -10.03
C ARG A 5 -0.08 6.13 -8.93
N ILE A 6 -0.49 7.23 -8.30
CA ILE A 6 -1.59 7.23 -7.34
C ILE A 6 -2.89 7.03 -8.13
N ALA A 7 -3.65 6.00 -7.78
CA ALA A 7 -4.95 5.73 -8.35
C ALA A 7 -6.06 6.37 -7.52
N SER A 8 -5.94 6.33 -6.19
CA SER A 8 -6.93 6.91 -5.28
C SER A 8 -6.27 7.30 -3.94
N ILE A 9 -6.91 8.24 -3.24
CA ILE A 9 -6.59 8.55 -1.84
C ILE A 9 -7.91 8.63 -1.07
N SER A 10 -8.07 7.75 -0.10
CA SER A 10 -9.26 7.68 0.76
C SER A 10 -8.86 8.00 2.21
N PRO A 11 -9.09 9.23 2.69
CA PRO A 11 -8.89 9.55 4.10
C PRO A 11 -9.96 8.86 4.96
N GLY A 12 -9.57 8.39 6.14
CA GLY A 12 -10.46 7.72 7.08
C GLY A 12 -10.20 8.18 8.52
N LEU A 13 -11.27 8.24 9.29
CA LEU A 13 -11.22 8.41 10.73
C LEU A 13 -12.11 7.34 11.35
N LEU A 14 -11.58 6.67 12.37
CA LEU A 14 -12.33 5.65 13.10
C LEU A 14 -13.31 6.31 14.06
N ASN A 15 -14.40 5.60 14.37
CA ASN A 15 -15.40 6.09 15.30
C ASN A 15 -14.80 6.22 16.71
N ILE A 16 -14.69 7.46 17.20
CA ILE A 16 -14.09 7.77 18.50
C ILE A 16 -14.90 7.24 19.70
N ARG A 17 -16.16 6.86 19.48
CA ARG A 17 -17.02 6.29 20.53
C ARG A 17 -16.71 4.81 20.78
N GLU A 18 -16.02 4.15 19.87
CA GLU A 18 -15.62 2.75 20.01
C GLU A 18 -14.27 2.67 20.75
N HIS A 19 -14.29 2.18 22.00
CA HIS A 19 -13.12 2.13 22.88
C HIS A 19 -11.91 1.43 22.25
N HIS A 20 -12.15 0.42 21.40
CA HIS A 20 -11.09 -0.30 20.68
C HIS A 20 -10.31 0.59 19.70
N TYR A 21 -10.84 1.74 19.30
CA TYR A 21 -10.19 2.71 18.42
C TYR A 21 -9.70 3.97 19.12
N ALA A 22 -9.86 4.07 20.44
CA ALA A 22 -9.47 5.27 21.21
C ALA A 22 -7.97 5.61 21.09
N HIS A 23 -7.12 4.62 20.81
CA HIS A 23 -5.67 4.80 20.63
C HIS A 23 -5.26 5.05 19.17
N ARG A 24 -6.21 5.04 18.22
CA ARG A 24 -5.92 5.16 16.79
C ARG A 24 -6.23 6.58 16.29
N THR A 25 -5.38 7.08 15.41
CA THR A 25 -5.50 8.41 14.78
C THR A 25 -6.14 8.30 13.39
N HIS A 26 -6.22 9.43 12.69
CA HIS A 26 -6.61 9.45 11.29
C HIS A 26 -5.68 8.55 10.45
N PHE A 27 -6.24 7.91 9.41
CA PHE A 27 -5.48 7.11 8.46
C PHE A 27 -5.83 7.53 7.03
N LYS A 28 -4.99 7.13 6.08
CA LYS A 28 -5.23 7.33 4.65
C LYS A 28 -4.94 6.04 3.93
N ILE A 29 -5.89 5.58 3.13
CA ILE A 29 -5.68 4.48 2.20
C ILE A 29 -5.22 5.12 0.89
N VAL A 30 -4.07 4.68 0.38
CA VAL A 30 -3.50 5.18 -0.89
C VAL A 30 -3.42 4.00 -1.83
N ASP A 31 -4.26 4.00 -2.87
CA ASP A 31 -4.20 2.98 -3.90
C ASP A 31 -3.17 3.39 -4.94
N VAL A 32 -2.26 2.48 -5.27
CA VAL A 32 -1.21 2.71 -6.25
C VAL A 32 -1.28 1.72 -7.40
N ARG A 33 -1.01 2.22 -8.60
CA ARG A 33 -0.71 1.40 -9.78
C ARG A 33 0.80 1.41 -9.98
N TYR A 34 1.36 0.27 -10.35
CA TYR A 34 2.78 0.12 -10.64
C TYR A 34 2.99 -0.38 -12.07
N GLY A 35 4.13 -0.05 -12.66
CA GLY A 35 4.62 -0.72 -13.86
C GLY A 35 5.39 -1.99 -13.52
N GLU A 36 6.17 -1.97 -12.44
CA GLU A 36 6.94 -3.11 -11.94
C GLU A 36 6.92 -3.14 -10.42
N ILE A 37 6.78 -4.32 -9.84
CA ILE A 37 6.90 -4.58 -8.40
C ILE A 37 7.89 -5.72 -8.20
N ALA A 38 8.72 -5.60 -7.17
CA ALA A 38 9.62 -6.64 -6.73
C ALA A 38 9.49 -6.77 -5.22
N TRP A 39 9.39 -7.99 -4.73
CA TRP A 39 9.39 -8.34 -3.32
C TRP A 39 10.71 -9.01 -2.99
N ASN A 40 11.35 -8.51 -1.93
CA ASN A 40 12.58 -9.05 -1.43
C ASN A 40 12.33 -9.52 -0.01
N ASP A 41 12.60 -10.80 0.24
CA ASP A 41 12.75 -11.27 1.60
C ASP A 41 14.06 -10.72 2.18
N HIS A 42 13.99 -10.10 3.36
CA HIS A 42 15.15 -9.49 4.01
C HIS A 42 16.20 -10.52 4.45
N ASP A 43 15.78 -11.78 4.60
CA ASP A 43 16.64 -12.90 4.96
C ASP A 43 17.32 -13.58 3.74
N GLY A 44 17.13 -13.00 2.55
CA GLY A 44 18.20 -12.99 1.54
C GLY A 44 18.10 -13.97 0.37
N ASN A 45 17.00 -14.70 0.15
CA ASN A 45 16.97 -15.70 -0.93
C ASN A 45 15.74 -15.74 -1.83
N LEU A 46 14.76 -14.84 -1.66
CA LEU A 46 13.57 -14.82 -2.51
C LEU A 46 13.35 -13.43 -3.11
N LEU A 47 13.56 -13.37 -4.42
CA LEU A 47 13.19 -12.25 -5.28
C LEU A 47 12.04 -12.70 -6.17
N PHE A 48 10.85 -12.15 -5.92
CA PHE A 48 9.73 -12.26 -6.86
C PHE A 48 9.54 -10.91 -7.52
N ALA A 49 9.40 -10.89 -8.84
CA ALA A 49 9.14 -9.67 -9.58
C ALA A 49 7.97 -9.88 -10.54
N ASP A 50 7.10 -8.87 -10.61
CA ASP A 50 6.04 -8.76 -11.60
C ASP A 50 6.17 -7.43 -12.34
N ALA A 51 5.90 -7.46 -13.64
CA ALA A 51 5.97 -6.28 -14.50
C ALA A 51 4.80 -6.28 -15.48
N ARG A 52 3.98 -5.23 -15.41
CA ARG A 52 2.87 -5.04 -16.33
C ARG A 52 3.37 -4.36 -17.60
N ARG A 53 3.49 -5.13 -18.70
CA ARG A 53 3.70 -4.58 -20.04
C ARG A 53 2.40 -3.98 -20.57
N THR A 54 2.40 -2.69 -20.87
CA THR A 54 1.41 -2.08 -21.76
C THR A 54 1.77 -2.45 -23.20
N VAL A 55 0.88 -3.19 -23.87
CA VAL A 55 0.93 -3.48 -25.31
C VAL A 55 0.42 -2.27 -26.08
#